data_AF-A0A948MKI9-F1
#
_entry.id   AF-A0A948MKI9-F1
#
_cell.length_a   1.000
_cell.length_b   1.000
_cell.length_c   1.000
_cell.angle_alpha   90.00
_cell.angle_beta   90.00
_cell.angle_gamma   90.00
#
_symmetry.space_group_name_H-M   'P 1'
#
loop_
_entity.id
_entity.type
_entity.pdbx_description
1 polymer ?
#
loop_
_entity_poly.entity_id
_entity_poly.type
_entity_poly.pdbx_seq_one_letter_code
_entity_poly.pdbx_strand_id
1 'polypeptide(L)'
;MKTAKEITLAFSGASGAPYGWRLLELLLAQGIKVHLLVSSAARVVFATEHDIKLPAAPDKCRQMLLAHFGCDAALLKVYGKDDWFSPVASGSAAPRQMVICPCSTGTVSAIATGASDNLIERAADVVIKEGGQLILVPRESPLSAIHLENLLKLAKLGVTIMPAAPGFYHQPKQISDLVDFMVARILDHLKLPHQLLNRWGYGSTEHTGEQH
;
A
#
# COMPACT_ATOMS: atom_id res chain seq x y z
N MET A 1 12.45 22.44 10.57
CA MET A 1 12.71 21.25 9.72
C MET A 1 11.36 20.63 9.38
N LYS A 2 11.02 20.45 8.10
CA LYS A 2 9.88 19.57 7.75
C LYS A 2 10.25 18.17 8.22
N THR A 3 9.51 17.61 9.17
CA THR A 3 9.64 16.21 9.53
C THR A 3 9.49 15.37 8.25
N ALA A 4 10.44 14.48 7.99
CA ALA A 4 10.36 13.58 6.84
C ALA A 4 9.05 12.78 6.93
N LYS A 5 8.31 12.68 5.83
CA LYS A 5 7.02 11.98 5.81
C LYS A 5 7.29 10.48 5.97
N GLU A 6 6.60 9.84 6.91
CA GLU A 6 6.72 8.42 7.19
C GLU A 6 5.39 7.72 6.90
N ILE A 7 5.44 6.52 6.29
CA ILE A 7 4.26 5.74 5.93
C ILE A 7 4.49 4.28 6.33
N THR A 8 3.48 3.66 6.94
CA THR A 8 3.45 2.20 7.12
C THR A 8 2.90 1.55 5.86
N LEU A 9 3.64 0.62 5.27
CA LEU A 9 3.19 -0.19 4.14
C LEU A 9 3.16 -1.65 4.56
N ALA A 10 2.04 -2.33 4.32
CA ALA A 10 1.93 -3.76 4.59
C ALA A 10 1.57 -4.54 3.32
N PHE A 11 2.25 -5.67 3.12
CA PHE A 11 1.92 -6.67 2.12
C PHE A 11 1.24 -7.85 2.81
N SER A 12 0.04 -8.20 2.34
CA SER A 12 -0.71 -9.37 2.82
C SER A 12 -0.98 -10.37 1.69
N GLY A 13 -1.56 -11.52 2.02
CA GLY A 13 -1.69 -12.68 1.12
C GLY A 13 -2.79 -12.60 0.06
N ALA A 14 -3.13 -11.41 -0.42
CA ALA A 14 -3.94 -11.28 -1.63
C ALA A 14 -3.02 -11.21 -2.84
N SER A 15 -3.51 -11.68 -3.97
CA SER A 15 -2.87 -11.48 -5.27
C SER A 15 -2.89 -10.00 -5.68
N GLY A 16 -1.96 -9.62 -6.55
CA GLY A 16 -1.67 -8.23 -6.88
C GLY A 16 -0.35 -7.74 -6.30
N ALA A 17 0.65 -8.62 -6.17
CA ALA A 17 2.01 -8.25 -5.76
C ALA A 17 2.59 -7.05 -6.55
N PRO A 18 2.36 -6.91 -7.88
CA PRO A 18 2.85 -5.75 -8.64
C PRO A 18 2.38 -4.39 -8.10
N TYR A 19 1.16 -4.30 -7.54
CA TYR A 19 0.67 -3.03 -6.97
C TYR A 19 1.47 -2.61 -5.74
N GLY A 20 1.70 -3.56 -4.82
CA GLY A 20 2.47 -3.31 -3.60
C GLY A 20 3.94 -2.99 -3.90
N TRP A 21 4.53 -3.71 -4.87
CA TRP A 21 5.89 -3.48 -5.32
C TRP A 21 6.08 -2.08 -5.91
N ARG A 22 5.22 -1.72 -6.88
CA ARG A 22 5.26 -0.42 -7.56
C ARG A 22 4.98 0.73 -6.59
N LEU A 23 4.09 0.55 -5.62
CA LEU A 23 3.88 1.53 -4.56
C LEU A 23 5.14 1.73 -3.72
N LEU A 24 5.79 0.65 -3.27
CA LEU A 24 7.04 0.73 -2.49
C LEU A 24 8.14 1.46 -3.26
N GLU A 25 8.33 1.12 -4.54
CA GLU A 25 9.28 1.78 -5.43
C GLU A 25 9.10 3.31 -5.43
N LEU A 26 7.87 3.77 -5.68
CA LEU A 26 7.58 5.20 -5.80
C LEU A 26 7.65 5.95 -4.46
N LEU A 27 7.25 5.31 -3.36
CA LEU A 27 7.42 5.90 -2.03
C LEU A 27 8.90 6.15 -1.71
N LEU A 28 9.74 5.14 -1.95
CA LEU A 28 11.19 5.25 -1.72
C LEU A 28 11.85 6.28 -2.67
N ALA A 29 11.47 6.28 -3.95
CA ALA A 29 11.96 7.25 -4.93
C ALA A 29 11.61 8.71 -4.57
N GLN A 30 10.50 8.93 -3.85
CA GLN A 30 10.11 10.25 -3.33
C GLN A 30 10.78 10.63 -2.00
N GLY A 31 11.70 9.81 -1.48
CA GLY A 31 12.37 10.06 -0.20
C GLY A 31 11.45 9.89 1.02
N ILE A 32 10.36 9.12 0.89
CA ILE A 32 9.44 8.81 1.98
C ILE A 32 10.02 7.65 2.78
N LYS A 33 10.02 7.79 4.11
CA LYS A 33 10.44 6.71 4.99
C LYS A 33 9.31 5.68 5.11
N VAL A 34 9.59 4.44 4.74
CA VAL A 34 8.63 3.34 4.74
C VAL A 34 8.92 2.37 5.88
N HIS A 35 7.87 2.12 6.67
CA HIS A 35 7.81 1.06 7.67
C HIS A 35 7.10 -0.14 7.04
N LEU A 36 7.88 -1.11 6.54
CA LEU A 36 7.37 -2.25 5.77
C LEU A 36 7.06 -3.45 6.66
N LEU A 37 5.87 -4.00 6.47
CA LEU A 37 5.39 -5.24 7.08
C LEU A 37 5.04 -6.25 5.98
N VAL A 38 5.42 -7.51 6.13
CA VAL A 38 5.16 -8.54 5.10
C VAL A 38 4.68 -9.83 5.76
N SER A 39 3.45 -10.26 5.46
CA SER A 39 2.91 -11.52 5.97
C SER A 39 3.59 -12.72 5.30
N SER A 40 3.53 -13.90 5.93
CA SER A 40 4.03 -15.14 5.33
C SER A 40 3.34 -15.46 3.99
N ALA A 41 2.02 -15.29 3.93
CA ALA A 41 1.24 -15.50 2.72
C ALA A 41 1.63 -14.50 1.60
N ALA A 42 1.91 -13.24 1.93
CA ALA A 42 2.38 -12.26 0.96
C ALA A 42 3.69 -12.72 0.28
N ARG A 43 4.61 -13.33 1.02
CA ARG A 43 5.88 -13.85 0.46
C ARG A 43 5.65 -14.92 -0.60
N VAL A 44 4.65 -15.79 -0.39
CA VAL A 44 4.24 -16.81 -1.37
C VAL A 44 3.66 -16.16 -2.62
N VAL A 45 2.82 -15.14 -2.46
CA VAL A 45 2.24 -14.38 -3.58
C VAL A 45 3.33 -13.68 -4.38
N PHE A 46 4.24 -12.94 -3.73
CA PHE A 46 5.34 -12.23 -4.40
C PHE A 46 6.27 -13.17 -5.17
N ALA A 47 6.57 -14.35 -4.61
CA ALA A 47 7.37 -15.36 -5.30
C ALA A 47 6.64 -15.92 -6.54
N THR A 48 5.32 -16.09 -6.46
CA THR A 48 4.50 -16.66 -7.55
C THR A 48 4.21 -15.66 -8.66
N GLU A 49 3.85 -14.42 -8.30
CA GLU A 49 3.31 -13.43 -9.25
C GLU A 49 4.34 -12.43 -9.77
N HIS A 50 5.46 -12.30 -9.08
CA HIS A 50 6.44 -11.26 -9.38
C HIS A 50 7.89 -11.78 -9.43
N ASP A 51 8.09 -13.09 -9.23
CA ASP A 51 9.41 -13.73 -9.14
C ASP A 51 10.33 -13.09 -8.07
N ILE A 52 9.71 -12.54 -7.01
CA ILE A 52 10.43 -11.89 -5.91
C ILE A 52 10.33 -12.72 -4.65
N LYS A 53 11.46 -13.32 -4.25
CA LYS A 53 11.57 -14.10 -3.01
C LYS A 53 11.95 -13.20 -1.85
N LEU A 54 10.95 -12.59 -1.20
CA LEU A 54 11.15 -11.75 -0.01
C LEU A 54 11.60 -12.60 1.20
N PRO A 55 12.83 -12.43 1.74
CA PRO A 55 13.35 -13.20 2.87
C PRO A 55 12.54 -13.03 4.16
N ALA A 56 12.25 -14.12 4.88
CA ALA A 56 11.47 -14.07 6.13
C ALA A 56 12.13 -13.23 7.24
N ALA A 57 13.47 -13.27 7.33
CA ALA A 57 14.22 -12.47 8.30
C ALA A 57 14.17 -10.98 7.92
N PRO A 58 13.71 -10.07 8.80
CA PRO A 58 13.53 -8.66 8.49
C PRO A 58 14.80 -7.97 7.95
N ASP A 59 15.96 -8.22 8.56
CA ASP A 59 17.22 -7.61 8.12
C ASP A 59 17.64 -8.07 6.72
N LYS A 60 17.50 -9.36 6.41
CA LYS A 60 17.79 -9.89 5.07
C LYS A 60 16.82 -9.34 4.03
N CYS A 61 15.54 -9.21 4.40
CA CYS A 61 14.54 -8.60 3.54
C CYS A 61 14.89 -7.14 3.25
N ARG A 62 15.24 -6.39 4.28
CA ARG A 62 15.66 -5.00 4.16
C ARG A 62 16.89 -4.86 3.26
N GLN A 63 17.93 -5.67 3.47
CA GLN A 63 19.14 -5.64 2.66
C GLN A 63 18.85 -5.91 1.17
N MET A 64 18.03 -6.91 0.87
CA MET A 64 17.63 -7.23 -0.50
C MET A 64 16.87 -6.08 -1.16
N LEU A 65 15.91 -5.47 -0.45
CA LEU A 65 15.13 -4.35 -0.97
C LEU A 65 16.00 -3.10 -1.19
N LEU A 66 16.92 -2.79 -0.28
CA LEU A 66 17.86 -1.69 -0.44
C LEU A 66 18.78 -1.90 -1.65
N ALA A 67 19.27 -3.12 -1.85
CA ALA A 67 20.09 -3.46 -3.02
C ALA A 67 19.29 -3.37 -4.33
N HIS A 68 18.00 -3.75 -4.31
CA HIS A 68 17.14 -3.67 -5.49
C HIS A 68 16.79 -2.22 -5.86
N PHE A 69 16.35 -1.41 -4.89
CA PHE A 69 15.86 -0.05 -5.15
C PHE A 69 16.96 1.02 -5.13
N GLY A 70 18.15 0.73 -4.59
CA GLY A 70 19.26 1.68 -4.53
C GLY A 70 18.98 2.94 -3.70
N CYS A 71 18.10 2.84 -2.69
CA CYS A 71 17.70 3.99 -1.86
C CYS A 71 18.51 4.09 -0.55
N ASP A 72 18.44 5.25 0.11
CA ASP A 72 19.06 5.45 1.42
C ASP A 72 18.48 4.47 2.45
N ALA A 73 19.38 3.79 3.16
CA ALA A 73 19.09 2.87 4.25
C ALA A 73 18.15 3.48 5.32
N ALA A 74 18.17 4.79 5.54
CA ALA A 74 17.28 5.48 6.46
C ALA A 74 15.80 5.47 6.03
N LEU A 75 15.53 5.32 4.72
CA LEU A 75 14.18 5.36 4.15
C LEU A 75 13.41 4.04 4.28
N LEU A 76 14.06 2.93 4.63
CA LEU A 76 13.39 1.64 4.74
C LEU A 76 13.66 0.95 6.07
N LYS A 77 12.58 0.64 6.79
CA LYS A 77 12.58 -0.28 7.93
C LYS A 77 11.67 -1.45 7.62
N VAL A 78 12.09 -2.66 7.97
CA VAL A 78 11.29 -3.89 7.82
C VAL A 78 11.16 -4.50 9.20
N TYR A 79 9.95 -4.89 9.59
CA TYR A 79 9.69 -5.47 10.91
C TYR A 79 9.22 -6.92 10.81
N GLY A 80 9.48 -7.68 11.88
CA GLY A 80 8.97 -9.04 12.04
C GLY A 80 7.47 -9.06 12.34
N LYS A 81 6.86 -10.23 12.17
CA LYS A 81 5.43 -10.45 12.45
C LYS A 81 5.04 -10.04 13.87
N ASP A 82 5.90 -10.31 14.84
CA ASP A 82 5.65 -10.14 16.28
C ASP A 82 6.61 -9.12 16.91
N ASP A 83 7.10 -8.15 16.11
CA ASP A 83 8.01 -7.10 16.58
C ASP A 83 7.24 -5.95 17.26
N TRP A 84 6.77 -6.22 18.48
CA TRP A 84 5.94 -5.32 19.27
C TRP A 84 6.67 -4.07 19.78
N PHE A 85 8.00 -4.04 19.69
CA PHE A 85 8.81 -2.86 20.03
C PHE A 85 8.98 -1.89 18.85
N SER A 86 8.46 -2.26 17.68
CA SER A 86 8.43 -1.36 16.53
C SER A 86 7.54 -0.12 16.80
N PRO A 87 7.87 1.04 16.20
CA PRO A 87 7.08 2.26 16.38
C PRO A 87 5.64 2.10 15.89
N VAL A 88 5.39 1.23 14.90
CA VAL A 88 4.06 1.01 14.33
C VAL A 88 3.10 0.30 15.28
N ALA A 89 3.59 -0.31 16.37
CA ALA A 89 2.77 -0.99 17.38
C ALA A 89 2.15 -0.04 18.43
N SER A 90 2.58 1.24 18.46
CA SER A 90 2.18 2.22 19.47
C SER A 90 1.64 3.52 18.87
N GLY A 91 0.51 4.02 19.38
CA GLY A 91 -0.09 5.28 18.93
C GLY A 91 0.76 6.53 19.21
N SER A 92 1.71 6.45 20.15
CA SER A 92 2.64 7.55 20.45
C SER A 92 3.76 7.72 19.41
N ALA A 93 4.03 6.70 18.61
CA ALA A 93 5.17 6.66 17.69
C ALA A 93 4.79 6.31 16.24
N ALA A 94 3.64 5.65 16.02
CA ALA A 94 3.25 5.15 14.71
C ALA A 94 3.03 6.29 13.69
N PRO A 95 3.44 6.09 12.42
CA PRO A 95 2.99 6.93 11.33
C PRO A 95 1.46 7.02 11.28
N ARG A 96 0.93 8.22 10.99
CA ARG A 96 -0.52 8.45 10.89
C ARG A 96 -1.12 8.01 9.56
N GLN A 97 -0.30 7.53 8.62
CA GLN A 97 -0.73 7.02 7.32
C GLN A 97 -0.25 5.58 7.14
N MET A 98 -1.17 4.70 6.78
CA MET A 98 -0.90 3.29 6.50
C MET A 98 -1.64 2.80 5.27
N VAL A 99 -0.96 1.98 4.47
CA VAL A 99 -1.52 1.29 3.31
C VAL A 99 -1.29 -0.20 3.44
N ILE A 100 -2.32 -1.02 3.19
CA ILE A 100 -2.18 -2.46 3.00
C ILE A 100 -2.44 -2.78 1.53
N CYS A 101 -1.39 -3.13 0.78
CA CYS A 101 -1.45 -3.31 -0.67
C CYS A 101 -0.51 -4.44 -1.13
N PRO A 102 -1.03 -5.59 -1.60
CA PRO A 102 -2.44 -5.97 -1.62
C PRO A 102 -2.97 -6.36 -0.23
N CYS A 103 -4.29 -6.25 -0.04
CA CYS A 103 -5.01 -6.59 1.20
C CYS A 103 -5.87 -7.86 1.03
N SER A 104 -5.58 -8.92 1.78
CA SER A 104 -6.39 -10.15 1.79
C SER A 104 -7.68 -9.95 2.56
N THR A 105 -8.75 -10.66 2.19
CA THR A 105 -10.01 -10.64 2.93
C THR A 105 -9.86 -11.16 4.36
N GLY A 106 -8.91 -12.07 4.61
CA GLY A 106 -8.53 -12.47 5.97
C GLY A 106 -7.97 -11.32 6.80
N THR A 107 -7.05 -10.53 6.23
CA THR A 107 -6.52 -9.31 6.88
C THR A 107 -7.63 -8.26 7.07
N VAL A 108 -8.51 -8.06 6.09
CA VAL A 108 -9.70 -7.19 6.22
C VAL A 108 -10.56 -7.64 7.40
N SER A 109 -10.85 -8.94 7.50
CA SER A 109 -11.64 -9.49 8.60
C SER A 109 -10.99 -9.23 9.95
N ALA A 110 -9.69 -9.52 10.08
CA ALA A 110 -8.96 -9.33 11.33
C ALA A 110 -8.93 -7.86 11.79
N ILE A 111 -8.79 -6.92 10.85
CA ILE A 111 -8.85 -5.48 11.16
C ILE A 111 -10.28 -5.07 11.52
N ALA A 112 -11.28 -5.56 10.78
CA ALA A 112 -12.70 -5.26 11.06
C ALA A 112 -13.14 -5.75 12.44
N THR A 113 -12.59 -6.85 12.94
CA THR A 113 -12.88 -7.40 14.27
C THR A 113 -11.97 -6.86 15.37
N GLY A 114 -10.89 -6.15 15.02
CA GLY A 114 -9.89 -5.69 15.99
C GLY A 114 -9.06 -6.83 16.59
N ALA A 115 -8.82 -7.91 15.83
CA ALA A 115 -8.13 -9.10 16.31
C ALA A 115 -6.73 -8.80 16.84
N SER A 116 -5.96 -7.99 16.10
CA SER A 116 -4.63 -7.52 16.51
C SER A 116 -3.65 -8.68 16.84
N ASP A 117 -3.75 -9.80 16.14
CA ASP A 117 -2.98 -11.04 16.41
C ASP A 117 -1.54 -10.97 15.88
N ASN A 118 -1.22 -9.97 15.07
CA ASN A 118 0.13 -9.71 14.55
C ASN A 118 0.36 -8.22 14.28
N LEU A 119 1.59 -7.85 13.93
CA LEU A 119 1.99 -6.46 13.77
C LEU A 119 1.26 -5.72 12.63
N ILE A 120 0.83 -6.40 11.55
CA ILE A 120 0.04 -5.75 10.48
C ILE A 120 -1.31 -5.31 11.03
N GLU A 121 -2.00 -6.22 11.72
CA GLU A 121 -3.32 -5.96 12.29
C GLU A 121 -3.22 -4.92 13.40
N ARG A 122 -2.22 -5.04 14.28
CA ARG A 122 -1.97 -4.07 15.35
C ARG A 122 -1.66 -2.68 14.81
N ALA A 123 -0.83 -2.58 13.78
CA ALA A 123 -0.52 -1.28 13.17
C ALA A 123 -1.78 -0.63 12.58
N ALA A 124 -2.65 -1.41 11.93
CA ALA A 124 -3.92 -0.92 11.42
C ALA A 124 -4.87 -0.46 12.53
N ASP A 125 -5.01 -1.25 13.61
CA ASP A 125 -5.78 -0.90 14.80
C ASP A 125 -5.28 0.41 15.46
N VAL A 126 -3.95 0.55 15.56
CA VAL A 126 -3.31 1.79 16.03
C VAL A 126 -3.68 2.97 15.13
N VAL A 127 -3.59 2.84 13.81
CA VAL A 127 -3.94 3.94 12.90
C VAL A 127 -5.42 4.32 13.02
N ILE A 128 -6.32 3.34 13.15
CA ILE A 128 -7.77 3.58 13.31
C ILE A 128 -8.05 4.33 14.62
N LYS A 129 -7.58 3.81 15.76
CA LYS A 129 -7.89 4.42 17.08
C LYS A 129 -7.28 5.82 17.25
N GLU A 130 -6.21 6.11 16.51
CA GLU A 130 -5.50 7.39 16.50
C GLU A 130 -6.08 8.41 15.49
N GLY A 131 -7.20 8.08 14.83
CA GLY A 131 -7.82 8.94 13.82
C GLY A 131 -6.94 9.19 12.60
N GLY A 132 -6.03 8.27 12.30
CA GLY A 132 -5.14 8.33 11.14
C GLY A 132 -5.82 7.93 9.83
N GLN A 133 -5.03 7.90 8.76
CA GLN A 133 -5.48 7.47 7.45
C GLN A 133 -5.03 6.02 7.19
N LEU A 134 -6.01 5.11 7.11
CA LEU A 134 -5.80 3.73 6.67
C LEU A 134 -6.41 3.53 5.28
N ILE A 135 -5.61 3.01 4.34
CA ILE A 135 -6.06 2.59 3.02
C ILE A 135 -5.90 1.08 2.90
N LEU A 136 -6.98 0.38 2.62
CA LEU A 136 -6.97 -1.05 2.33
C LEU A 136 -7.19 -1.24 0.83
N VAL A 137 -6.31 -2.02 0.20
CA VAL A 137 -6.39 -2.34 -1.23
C VAL A 137 -6.82 -3.80 -1.44
N PRO A 138 -8.11 -4.15 -1.21
CA PRO A 138 -8.55 -5.53 -1.31
C PRO A 138 -8.50 -6.04 -2.76
N ARG A 139 -8.01 -7.26 -2.95
CA ARG A 139 -8.11 -8.00 -4.22
C ARG A 139 -8.87 -9.29 -3.98
N GLU A 140 -10.16 -9.29 -4.29
CA GLU A 140 -11.00 -10.49 -4.26
C GLU A 140 -12.18 -10.33 -5.23
N SER A 141 -12.60 -11.45 -5.84
CA SER A 141 -13.84 -11.51 -6.62
C SER A 141 -14.26 -12.98 -6.82
N PRO A 142 -15.54 -13.34 -6.61
CA PRO A 142 -16.64 -12.50 -6.13
C PRO A 142 -16.54 -12.16 -4.63
N LEU A 143 -17.28 -11.14 -4.19
CA LEU A 143 -17.39 -10.79 -2.77
C LEU A 143 -18.59 -11.49 -2.14
N SER A 144 -18.36 -12.20 -1.03
CA SER A 144 -19.43 -12.73 -0.18
C SER A 144 -20.02 -11.63 0.70
N ALA A 145 -21.18 -11.89 1.32
CA ALA A 145 -21.77 -10.99 2.33
C ALA A 145 -20.80 -10.73 3.49
N ILE A 146 -20.03 -11.73 3.92
CA ILE A 146 -19.00 -11.60 4.97
C ILE A 146 -17.95 -10.56 4.57
N HIS A 147 -17.47 -10.60 3.33
CA HIS A 147 -16.50 -9.62 2.85
C HIS A 147 -17.12 -8.22 2.85
N LEU A 148 -18.33 -8.08 2.30
CA LEU A 148 -19.02 -6.80 2.19
C LEU A 148 -19.33 -6.17 3.56
N GLU A 149 -19.76 -6.96 4.54
CA GLU A 149 -20.02 -6.48 5.90
C GLU A 149 -18.75 -5.95 6.58
N ASN A 150 -17.64 -6.68 6.47
CA ASN A 150 -16.35 -6.25 7.01
C ASN A 150 -15.84 -4.98 6.34
N LEU A 151 -15.91 -4.91 5.00
CA LEU A 151 -15.52 -3.73 4.24
C LEU A 151 -16.40 -2.52 4.58
N LEU A 152 -17.72 -2.71 4.69
CA LEU A 152 -18.67 -1.67 5.06
C LEU A 152 -18.40 -1.14 6.48
N LYS A 153 -18.16 -2.04 7.43
CA LYS A 153 -17.84 -1.67 8.82
C LYS A 153 -16.62 -0.75 8.86
N LEU A 154 -15.54 -1.13 8.18
CA LEU A 154 -14.31 -0.34 8.11
C LEU A 154 -14.51 0.99 7.38
N ALA A 155 -15.26 0.99 6.27
CA ALA A 155 -15.59 2.23 5.56
C ALA A 155 -16.34 3.24 6.44
N LYS A 156 -17.29 2.77 7.27
CA LYS A 156 -18.01 3.61 8.24
C LYS A 156 -17.10 4.20 9.32
N LEU A 157 -15.95 3.59 9.59
CA LEU A 157 -14.93 4.09 10.51
C LEU A 157 -13.94 5.07 9.86
N GLY A 158 -14.14 5.42 8.58
CA GLY A 158 -13.26 6.32 7.84
C GLY A 158 -12.07 5.64 7.17
N VAL A 159 -11.99 4.30 7.20
CA VAL A 159 -10.99 3.55 6.43
C VAL A 159 -11.31 3.64 4.96
N THR A 160 -10.33 3.99 4.13
CA THR A 160 -10.49 3.99 2.67
C THR A 160 -10.45 2.56 2.15
N ILE A 161 -11.57 2.08 1.61
CA ILE A 161 -11.65 0.81 0.90
C ILE A 161 -11.41 1.08 -0.59
N MET A 162 -10.27 0.63 -1.11
CA MET A 162 -9.83 0.87 -2.48
C MET A 162 -9.58 -0.46 -3.20
N PRO A 163 -10.62 -1.18 -3.67
CA PRO A 163 -10.43 -2.45 -4.36
C PRO A 163 -9.47 -2.33 -5.54
N ALA A 164 -8.66 -3.36 -5.79
CA ALA A 164 -7.77 -3.44 -6.94
C ALA A 164 -8.56 -3.66 -8.25
N ALA A 165 -9.27 -2.61 -8.68
CA ALA A 165 -10.15 -2.57 -9.84
C ALA A 165 -9.74 -1.40 -10.75
N PRO A 166 -8.68 -1.57 -11.58
CA PRO A 166 -8.16 -0.49 -12.40
C PRO A 166 -9.15 -0.09 -13.51
N GLY A 167 -9.22 1.22 -13.78
CA GLY A 167 -10.07 1.78 -14.83
C GLY A 167 -9.38 1.76 -16.20
N PHE A 168 -10.16 1.61 -17.27
CA PHE A 168 -9.66 1.51 -18.65
C PHE A 168 -9.77 2.81 -19.45
N TYR A 169 -10.27 3.88 -18.84
CA TYR A 169 -10.56 5.14 -19.52
C TYR A 169 -9.33 5.89 -20.02
N HIS A 170 -8.13 5.51 -19.57
CA HIS A 170 -6.84 6.03 -20.06
C HIS A 170 -6.25 5.17 -21.18
N GLN A 171 -7.00 4.20 -21.71
CA GLN A 171 -6.61 3.30 -22.79
C GLN A 171 -5.26 2.59 -22.56
N PRO A 172 -5.12 1.81 -21.46
CA PRO A 172 -3.88 1.11 -21.12
C PRO A 172 -3.38 0.25 -22.29
N LYS A 173 -2.07 0.29 -22.54
CA LYS A 173 -1.39 -0.49 -23.58
C LYS A 173 -0.66 -1.70 -23.03
N GLN A 174 -0.34 -1.67 -21.73
CA GLN A 174 0.37 -2.74 -21.04
C GLN A 174 -0.13 -2.92 -19.60
N ILE A 175 0.19 -4.06 -19.00
CA ILE A 175 -0.24 -4.40 -17.63
C ILE A 175 0.25 -3.35 -16.61
N SER A 176 1.45 -2.80 -16.80
CA SER A 176 1.97 -1.77 -15.89
C SER A 176 1.11 -0.51 -15.86
N ASP A 177 0.37 -0.19 -16.92
CA ASP A 177 -0.52 0.98 -16.93
C ASP A 177 -1.71 0.77 -15.97
N LEU A 178 -2.22 -0.46 -15.90
CA LEU A 178 -3.24 -0.85 -14.93
C LEU A 178 -2.69 -0.88 -13.50
N VAL A 179 -1.43 -1.27 -13.32
CA VAL A 179 -0.73 -1.20 -12.03
C VAL A 179 -0.58 0.26 -11.59
N ASP A 180 -0.04 1.09 -12.47
CA ASP A 180 0.18 2.52 -12.24
C ASP A 180 -1.15 3.26 -12.01
N PHE A 181 -2.25 2.80 -12.60
CA PHE A 181 -3.57 3.34 -12.29
C PHE A 181 -3.92 3.20 -10.81
N MET A 182 -3.80 2.00 -10.25
CA MET A 182 -4.13 1.77 -8.84
C MET A 182 -3.15 2.51 -7.94
N VAL A 183 -1.86 2.49 -8.27
CA VAL A 183 -0.83 3.16 -7.47
C VAL A 183 -1.02 4.67 -7.49
N ALA A 184 -1.37 5.27 -8.63
CA ALA A 184 -1.74 6.67 -8.74
C ALA A 184 -2.88 7.04 -7.78
N ARG A 185 -3.96 6.25 -7.75
CA ARG A 185 -5.08 6.48 -6.83
C ARG A 185 -4.67 6.39 -5.36
N ILE A 186 -3.76 5.48 -5.01
CA ILE A 186 -3.20 5.40 -3.64
C ILE A 186 -2.41 6.66 -3.32
N LEU A 187 -1.51 7.10 -4.22
CA LEU A 187 -0.67 8.28 -4.05
C LEU A 187 -1.52 9.57 -3.95
N ASP A 188 -2.57 9.70 -4.77
CA ASP A 188 -3.56 10.78 -4.69
C ASP A 188 -4.19 10.87 -3.29
N HIS A 189 -4.67 9.75 -2.75
CA HIS A 189 -5.26 9.70 -1.41
C HIS A 189 -4.25 9.99 -0.30
N LEU A 190 -2.98 9.60 -0.48
CA LEU A 190 -1.88 9.95 0.42
C LEU A 190 -1.42 11.41 0.28
N LYS A 191 -1.97 12.15 -0.69
CA LYS A 191 -1.57 13.52 -1.06
C LYS A 191 -0.09 13.59 -1.46
N LEU A 192 0.34 12.65 -2.29
CA LEU A 192 1.68 12.55 -2.82
C LEU A 192 1.68 12.88 -4.32
N PRO A 193 2.55 13.79 -4.78
CA PRO A 193 2.61 14.11 -6.19
C PRO A 193 3.10 12.91 -6.99
N HIS A 194 2.56 12.71 -8.19
CA HIS A 194 3.02 11.71 -9.14
C HIS A 194 2.70 12.15 -10.57
N GLN A 195 3.35 11.52 -11.55
CA GLN A 195 3.11 11.74 -12.98
C GLN A 195 2.61 10.48 -13.71
N LEU A 196 2.19 9.45 -12.94
CA LEU A 196 1.70 8.17 -13.49
C LEU A 196 0.44 8.28 -14.37
N LEU A 197 -0.47 9.21 -14.03
CA LEU A 197 -1.71 9.43 -14.75
C LEU A 197 -1.92 10.92 -14.96
N ASN A 198 -2.49 11.28 -16.11
CA ASN A 198 -3.05 12.62 -16.33
C ASN A 198 -4.31 12.79 -15.49
N ARG A 199 -4.53 13.98 -14.93
CA ARG A 199 -5.75 14.28 -14.17
C ARG A 199 -6.94 14.32 -15.11
N TRP A 200 -7.93 13.45 -14.87
CA TRP A 200 -9.18 13.43 -15.62
C TRP A 200 -9.87 14.81 -15.59
N GLY A 201 -10.37 15.27 -16.75
CA GLY A 201 -11.07 16.55 -16.90
C GLY A 201 -10.16 17.76 -17.13
N TYR A 202 -8.86 17.65 -16.87
CA TYR A 202 -7.87 18.61 -17.36
C TYR A 202 -7.34 18.08 -18.68
N GLY A 203 -8.14 18.27 -19.74
CA GLY A 203 -7.69 17.97 -21.09
C GLY A 203 -6.35 18.64 -21.33
N SER A 204 -5.42 17.92 -21.95
CA SER A 204 -4.32 18.53 -22.68
C SER A 204 -4.92 19.65 -23.50
N THR A 205 -4.55 20.90 -23.19
CA THR A 205 -4.72 22.00 -24.12
C THR A 205 -3.93 21.64 -25.35
N GLU A 206 -4.55 20.95 -26.30
CA GLU A 206 -4.12 20.98 -27.67
C GLU A 206 -4.17 22.45 -28.05
N HIS A 207 -2.97 23.04 -28.18
CA HIS A 207 -2.81 24.32 -28.83
C HIS A 207 -3.48 24.20 -30.20
N THR A 208 -4.63 24.86 -30.35
CA THR A 208 -5.04 25.46 -31.61
C THR A 208 -3.95 26.47 -31.98
N GLY A 209 -2.90 25.97 -32.63
CA GLY A 209 -1.96 26.76 -33.40
C GLY A 209 -2.46 26.77 -34.84
N GLU A 210 -3.19 27.82 -35.19
CA GLU A 210 -3.25 28.31 -36.56
C GLU A 210 -1.83 28.40 -37.11
N GLN A 211 -1.53 27.77 -38.24
CA GLN A 211 -0.56 28.27 -39.22
C GLN A 211 -0.96 27.82 -40.64
N HIS A 212 -1.44 28.81 -41.41
CA HIS A 212 -1.41 29.01 -42.86
C HIS A 212 -2.01 27.98 -43.82
#